data_AF-A0A2T6FEV8-F1
#
_entry.id   AF-A0A2T6FEV8-F1
#
_cell.length_a   1.000
_cell.length_b   1.000
_cell.length_c   1.000
_cell.angle_alpha   90.00
_cell.angle_beta   90.00
_cell.angle_gamma   90.00
#
_symmetry.space_group_name_H-M   'P 1'
#
loop_
_entity.id
_entity.type
_entity.pdbx_description
1 polymer ?
#
loop_
_entity_poly.entity_id
_entity_poly.type
_entity_poly.pdbx_seq_one_letter_code
_entity_poly.pdbx_strand_id
1 'polypeptide(L)'
;MKKANGFIAYLCTFLLLFLSGASLQAATLTLNQTTFQPNASIVATYATGPGNASDWIGIYPQGITPSGSPQSLLWRYTNGTTSASGTLKNGAVTFTNPQLAQGQYSAWFLANNGYSVLAGPINFSVSAASTPQLLLNRTTYSSTDTITASFSGGPGNAADWIGIYPRNEIPDSSPASLVWRYTNGTSSAGGAVTNGSIAFSNNGLAPGLYTAWFLANNGYNALASFNFAISGGAQGWIVDQFTTIHAISGTAYSANIRAWAKTPGSTTSFSKVSGPGWLSIANNGQISGTPGSGDLGSNAFTVRVADTASGQTANAVLTIPVFGVGQENVSTIQVMTYNTWHTWNSVNNGFQKGIESIVRANVDVIGLQESSTAQAQQIAQTLGWYYANNAKGSTQIVSRYPIMESSQTGVAAKARIRLSSNPLKEIIIYNVHLDYQYYGPYAAQRAGATATSVLAEENRSQRLPQIQSVLSSMSSDLSRANTTPVFLTGDFNVASHLDWTNTTTSAHNNTGYVAWPTSVAVANAGLIDSFRASYPNPVSVPGNTWSSIHKGTEPQDRIDRIYYKGASTSVSAANVFMTNVEVTIGPWGSSTTPILNNTWPSDHAAVIVSYNLD
;
A
#
# COMPACT_ATOMS: atom_id res chain seq x y z
N MET A 1 -14.98 -76.48 -71.98
CA MET A 1 -16.18 -77.06 -72.66
C MET A 1 -17.40 -76.60 -71.85
N LYS A 2 -18.57 -76.17 -72.37
CA LYS A 2 -19.39 -76.44 -73.59
C LYS A 2 -20.51 -77.47 -73.34
N LYS A 3 -21.79 -77.01 -73.28
CA LYS A 3 -23.09 -77.73 -73.04
C LYS A 3 -23.34 -78.16 -71.57
N ALA A 4 -24.56 -78.39 -71.03
CA ALA A 4 -25.95 -78.49 -71.58
C ALA A 4 -27.07 -77.92 -70.63
N ASN A 5 -28.36 -78.26 -70.83
CA ASN A 5 -29.63 -77.70 -70.21
C ASN A 5 -29.93 -78.24 -68.77
N GLY A 6 -31.03 -77.97 -67.99
CA GLY A 6 -32.35 -77.27 -68.06
C GLY A 6 -33.28 -77.79 -66.89
N PHE A 7 -34.54 -77.41 -66.56
CA PHE A 7 -35.53 -76.35 -66.89
C PHE A 7 -36.76 -76.46 -65.88
N ILE A 8 -37.89 -75.70 -66.05
CA ILE A 8 -39.26 -75.87 -65.38
C ILE A 8 -39.41 -75.41 -63.88
N ALA A 9 -40.56 -75.02 -63.25
CA ALA A 9 -41.78 -74.23 -63.61
C ALA A 9 -42.75 -73.98 -62.37
N TYR A 10 -43.90 -73.27 -62.57
CA TYR A 10 -45.16 -73.13 -61.76
C TYR A 10 -45.34 -72.10 -60.61
N LEU A 11 -46.61 -71.93 -60.16
CA LEU A 11 -47.27 -70.67 -59.71
C LEU A 11 -48.24 -70.87 -58.52
N CYS A 12 -48.25 -70.01 -57.48
CA CYS A 12 -49.44 -69.58 -56.70
C CYS A 12 -49.14 -68.56 -55.55
N THR A 13 -50.19 -67.97 -54.96
CA THR A 13 -50.18 -66.92 -53.92
C THR A 13 -50.05 -67.42 -52.47
N PHE A 14 -49.54 -66.57 -51.56
CA PHE A 14 -49.90 -66.59 -50.13
C PHE A 14 -49.83 -65.18 -49.49
N LEU A 15 -50.50 -65.00 -48.34
CA LEU A 15 -50.84 -63.71 -47.72
C LEU A 15 -49.93 -63.32 -46.52
N LEU A 16 -49.89 -62.04 -46.16
CA LEU A 16 -49.06 -61.49 -45.07
C LEU A 16 -49.44 -62.01 -43.68
N LEU A 17 -48.43 -62.19 -42.82
CA LEU A 17 -48.50 -61.94 -41.38
C LEU A 17 -47.23 -61.21 -40.92
N PHE A 18 -47.39 -60.20 -40.05
CA PHE A 18 -46.27 -59.49 -39.43
C PHE A 18 -45.82 -60.20 -38.14
N LEU A 19 -44.51 -60.35 -37.96
CA LEU A 19 -43.90 -60.50 -36.63
C LEU A 19 -42.79 -59.45 -36.47
N SER A 20 -42.89 -58.64 -35.42
CA SER A 20 -41.90 -57.63 -35.06
C SER A 20 -40.81 -58.23 -34.17
N GLY A 21 -39.59 -58.33 -34.70
CA GLY A 21 -38.41 -58.67 -33.91
C GLY A 21 -37.99 -57.50 -33.03
N ALA A 22 -38.45 -57.46 -31.78
CA ALA A 22 -37.98 -56.50 -30.79
C ALA A 22 -36.57 -56.86 -30.30
N SER A 23 -35.61 -55.93 -30.41
CA SER A 23 -34.29 -56.11 -29.83
C SER A 23 -34.35 -55.98 -28.31
N LEU A 24 -33.81 -56.98 -27.60
CA LEU A 24 -33.65 -56.93 -26.14
C LEU A 24 -32.55 -55.92 -25.79
N GLN A 25 -32.94 -54.76 -25.26
CA GLN A 25 -32.03 -53.79 -24.70
C GLN A 25 -31.49 -54.31 -23.36
N ALA A 26 -30.17 -54.37 -23.20
CA ALA A 26 -29.53 -54.81 -21.96
C ALA A 26 -29.81 -53.84 -20.80
N ALA A 27 -29.85 -54.38 -19.58
CA ALA A 27 -29.95 -53.58 -18.37
C ALA A 27 -28.64 -52.82 -18.10
N THR A 28 -28.72 -51.72 -17.36
CA THR A 28 -27.55 -50.90 -16.99
C THR A 28 -27.55 -50.54 -15.51
N LEU A 29 -26.36 -50.24 -14.98
CA LEU A 29 -26.12 -49.82 -13.59
C LEU A 29 -25.02 -48.77 -13.57
N THR A 30 -25.20 -47.70 -12.81
CA THR A 30 -24.16 -46.69 -12.51
C THR A 30 -24.20 -46.29 -11.04
N LEU A 31 -23.10 -45.72 -10.54
CA LEU A 31 -23.00 -45.12 -9.20
C LEU A 31 -22.80 -43.60 -9.32
N ASN A 32 -23.23 -42.85 -8.31
CA ASN A 32 -23.01 -41.40 -8.25
C ASN A 32 -21.53 -40.98 -8.10
N GLN A 33 -20.69 -41.85 -7.53
CA GLN A 33 -19.25 -41.65 -7.33
C GLN A 33 -18.51 -42.99 -7.44
N THR A 34 -17.20 -42.95 -7.66
CA THR A 34 -16.29 -44.13 -7.67
C THR A 34 -15.38 -44.20 -6.43
N THR A 35 -15.43 -43.20 -5.56
CA THR A 35 -14.71 -43.14 -4.29
C THR A 35 -15.60 -42.41 -3.28
N PHE A 36 -15.83 -43.03 -2.13
CA PHE A 36 -16.72 -42.53 -1.09
C PHE A 36 -15.95 -42.32 0.22
N GLN A 37 -16.41 -41.34 1.01
CA GLN A 37 -16.03 -41.26 2.42
C GLN A 37 -16.78 -42.33 3.23
N PRO A 38 -16.24 -42.78 4.38
CA PRO A 38 -16.97 -43.67 5.29
C PRO A 38 -18.36 -43.09 5.60
N ASN A 39 -19.39 -43.95 5.53
CA ASN A 39 -20.80 -43.60 5.74
C ASN A 39 -21.44 -42.62 4.74
N ALA A 40 -20.74 -42.18 3.69
CA ALA A 40 -21.36 -41.40 2.60
C ALA A 40 -22.40 -42.23 1.84
N SER A 41 -23.50 -41.60 1.43
CA SER A 41 -24.60 -42.28 0.72
C SER A 41 -24.19 -42.72 -0.69
N ILE A 42 -24.30 -44.02 -0.95
CA ILE A 42 -24.08 -44.60 -2.29
C ILE A 42 -25.43 -44.63 -3.01
N VAL A 43 -25.52 -43.97 -4.17
CA VAL A 43 -26.72 -43.98 -5.03
C VAL A 43 -26.42 -44.81 -6.26
N ALA A 44 -27.16 -45.90 -6.43
CA ALA A 44 -27.05 -46.84 -7.53
C ALA A 44 -28.24 -46.69 -8.49
N THR A 45 -28.00 -46.10 -9.66
CA THR A 45 -29.01 -45.85 -10.69
C THR A 45 -29.05 -47.02 -11.66
N TYR A 46 -30.23 -47.55 -11.94
CA TYR A 46 -30.45 -48.69 -12.83
C TYR A 46 -31.47 -48.37 -13.91
N ALA A 47 -31.31 -48.97 -15.09
CA ALA A 47 -32.26 -48.86 -16.19
C ALA A 47 -32.38 -50.17 -16.96
N THR A 48 -33.48 -50.28 -17.73
CA THR A 48 -33.80 -51.40 -18.63
C THR A 48 -33.78 -52.79 -17.99
N GLY A 49 -34.07 -52.86 -16.68
CA GLY A 49 -34.29 -54.12 -15.97
C GLY A 49 -35.58 -54.84 -16.41
N PRO A 50 -35.71 -56.15 -16.12
CA PRO A 50 -36.88 -56.93 -16.51
C PRO A 50 -38.16 -56.43 -15.81
N GLY A 51 -38.06 -55.98 -14.55
CA GLY A 51 -39.15 -55.36 -13.80
C GLY A 51 -39.91 -56.35 -12.92
N ASN A 52 -39.21 -57.34 -12.36
CA ASN A 52 -39.77 -58.20 -11.32
C ASN A 52 -39.78 -57.44 -9.99
N ALA A 53 -40.79 -57.68 -9.15
CA ALA A 53 -40.89 -57.08 -7.80
C ALA A 53 -39.67 -57.37 -6.91
N SER A 54 -38.94 -58.46 -7.22
CA SER A 54 -37.77 -58.96 -6.48
C SER A 54 -36.44 -58.77 -7.24
N ASP A 55 -36.39 -57.93 -8.28
CA ASP A 55 -35.10 -57.48 -8.83
C ASP A 55 -34.38 -56.60 -7.80
N TRP A 56 -33.06 -56.71 -7.67
CA TRP A 56 -32.32 -56.16 -6.53
C TRP A 56 -30.90 -55.68 -6.88
N ILE A 57 -30.39 -54.73 -6.07
CA ILE A 57 -29.02 -54.24 -6.15
C ILE A 57 -28.27 -54.68 -4.90
N GLY A 58 -27.09 -55.28 -5.09
CA GLY A 58 -26.22 -55.78 -4.03
C GLY A 58 -24.81 -55.19 -4.11
N ILE A 59 -24.23 -54.89 -2.95
CA ILE A 59 -22.84 -54.43 -2.79
C ILE A 59 -22.01 -55.56 -2.16
N TYR A 60 -20.85 -55.82 -2.75
CA TYR A 60 -19.90 -56.87 -2.38
C TYR A 60 -18.48 -56.30 -2.29
N PRO A 61 -17.53 -56.99 -1.64
CA PRO A 61 -16.10 -56.70 -1.82
C PRO A 61 -15.72 -56.77 -3.31
N GLN A 62 -14.71 -56.01 -3.74
CA GLN A 62 -14.23 -56.07 -5.12
C GLN A 62 -13.70 -57.50 -5.43
N GLY A 63 -14.03 -58.01 -6.62
CA GLY A 63 -13.62 -59.35 -7.06
C GLY A 63 -14.56 -60.49 -6.69
N ILE A 64 -15.61 -60.24 -5.91
CA ILE A 64 -16.66 -61.23 -5.63
C ILE A 64 -17.77 -61.13 -6.68
N THR A 65 -17.99 -62.23 -7.41
CA THR A 65 -19.17 -62.41 -8.28
C THR A 65 -20.35 -62.95 -7.44
N PRO A 66 -21.55 -62.35 -7.52
CA PRO A 66 -22.73 -62.81 -6.79
C PRO A 66 -23.10 -64.27 -7.11
N SER A 67 -23.29 -65.09 -6.07
CA SER A 67 -23.51 -66.54 -6.20
C SER A 67 -24.41 -67.17 -5.13
N GLY A 68 -24.75 -66.42 -4.07
CA GLY A 68 -25.34 -66.93 -2.83
C GLY A 68 -24.35 -67.17 -1.69
N SER A 69 -23.05 -67.28 -1.98
CA SER A 69 -22.00 -67.35 -0.95
C SER A 69 -20.67 -66.78 -1.44
N PRO A 70 -20.09 -65.74 -0.79
CA PRO A 70 -20.64 -65.03 0.37
C PRO A 70 -21.89 -64.19 0.01
N GLN A 71 -22.63 -63.78 1.04
CA GLN A 71 -23.74 -62.84 0.88
C GLN A 71 -23.24 -61.43 0.57
N SER A 72 -24.10 -60.60 -0.03
CA SER A 72 -23.86 -59.15 -0.19
C SER A 72 -23.72 -58.47 1.17
N LEU A 73 -22.78 -57.52 1.29
CA LEU A 73 -22.63 -56.68 2.48
C LEU A 73 -23.84 -55.77 2.70
N LEU A 74 -24.42 -55.28 1.60
CA LEU A 74 -25.63 -54.46 1.58
C LEU A 74 -26.48 -54.87 0.37
N TRP A 75 -27.80 -54.87 0.53
CA TRP A 75 -28.74 -55.10 -0.58
C TRP A 75 -30.03 -54.34 -0.37
N ARG A 76 -30.71 -54.00 -1.47
CA ARG A 76 -32.10 -53.48 -1.53
C ARG A 76 -32.74 -53.94 -2.84
N TYR A 77 -34.06 -54.14 -2.85
CA TYR A 77 -34.82 -54.29 -4.10
C TYR A 77 -34.78 -53.01 -4.94
N THR A 78 -35.14 -53.11 -6.21
CA THR A 78 -35.27 -51.97 -7.16
C THR A 78 -36.18 -50.84 -6.64
N ASN A 79 -37.15 -51.15 -5.77
CA ASN A 79 -38.00 -50.18 -5.08
C ASN A 79 -37.30 -49.41 -3.92
N GLY A 80 -36.02 -49.67 -3.65
CA GLY A 80 -35.25 -49.03 -2.59
C GLY A 80 -35.46 -49.62 -1.19
N THR A 81 -36.23 -50.70 -1.03
CA THR A 81 -36.57 -51.30 0.27
C THR A 81 -36.07 -52.74 0.39
N THR A 82 -36.31 -53.36 1.56
CA THR A 82 -36.06 -54.80 1.81
C THR A 82 -37.31 -55.66 1.64
N SER A 83 -38.39 -55.13 1.04
CA SER A 83 -39.64 -55.85 0.76
C SER A 83 -39.99 -55.74 -0.73
N ALA A 84 -40.11 -56.87 -1.42
CA ALA A 84 -40.36 -56.91 -2.86
C ALA A 84 -41.74 -56.31 -3.22
N SER A 85 -41.78 -55.29 -4.09
CA SER A 85 -43.03 -54.69 -4.58
C SER A 85 -42.82 -53.84 -5.84
N GLY A 86 -43.88 -53.69 -6.64
CA GLY A 86 -43.85 -52.96 -7.91
C GLY A 86 -43.24 -53.75 -9.07
N THR A 87 -43.06 -53.09 -10.22
CA THR A 87 -42.53 -53.69 -11.46
C THR A 87 -41.51 -52.76 -12.14
N LEU A 88 -40.62 -52.20 -11.33
CA LEU A 88 -39.72 -51.11 -11.73
C LEU A 88 -38.61 -51.57 -12.68
N LYS A 89 -38.61 -51.05 -13.90
CA LYS A 89 -37.55 -51.30 -14.91
C LYS A 89 -36.41 -50.28 -14.88
N ASN A 90 -36.66 -49.09 -14.33
CA ASN A 90 -35.70 -48.00 -14.19
C ASN A 90 -35.91 -47.31 -12.85
N GLY A 91 -34.84 -46.80 -12.23
CA GLY A 91 -34.91 -46.05 -10.98
C GLY A 91 -33.53 -45.86 -10.34
N ALA A 92 -33.51 -45.53 -9.05
CA ALA A 92 -32.29 -45.45 -8.26
C ALA A 92 -32.51 -46.01 -6.85
N VAL A 93 -31.48 -46.66 -6.31
CA VAL A 93 -31.44 -47.22 -4.97
C VAL A 93 -30.39 -46.46 -4.16
N THR A 94 -30.79 -45.93 -3.00
CA THR A 94 -29.87 -45.21 -2.09
C THR A 94 -29.52 -46.05 -0.88
N PHE A 95 -28.23 -46.31 -0.70
CA PHE A 95 -27.65 -46.88 0.52
C PHE A 95 -27.17 -45.74 1.43
N THR A 96 -28.11 -45.16 2.18
CA THR A 96 -27.81 -44.14 3.21
C THR A 96 -27.07 -44.76 4.38
N ASN A 97 -25.99 -44.11 4.86
CA ASN A 97 -25.13 -44.59 5.95
C ASN A 97 -24.74 -46.08 5.81
N PRO A 98 -24.00 -46.45 4.75
CA PRO A 98 -23.76 -47.86 4.39
C PRO A 98 -22.87 -48.64 5.36
N GLN A 99 -22.22 -48.00 6.35
CA GLN A 99 -21.32 -48.61 7.34
C GLN A 99 -20.21 -49.52 6.76
N LEU A 100 -19.85 -49.32 5.49
CA LEU A 100 -18.70 -49.97 4.88
C LEU A 100 -17.40 -49.45 5.50
N ALA A 101 -16.49 -50.37 5.80
CA ALA A 101 -15.12 -50.06 6.18
C ALA A 101 -14.36 -49.41 5.02
N GLN A 102 -13.13 -48.95 5.27
CA GLN A 102 -12.24 -48.53 4.18
C GLN A 102 -11.80 -49.77 3.38
N GLY A 103 -11.87 -49.71 2.05
CA GLY A 103 -11.66 -50.87 1.19
C GLY A 103 -12.12 -50.67 -0.25
N GLN A 104 -12.13 -51.76 -1.03
CA GLN A 104 -12.57 -51.79 -2.42
C GLN A 104 -13.82 -52.67 -2.56
N TYR A 105 -14.79 -52.20 -3.33
CA TYR A 105 -16.13 -52.77 -3.43
C TYR A 105 -16.63 -52.82 -4.88
N SER A 106 -17.69 -53.61 -5.09
CA SER A 106 -18.40 -53.71 -6.37
C SER A 106 -19.92 -53.71 -6.16
N ALA A 107 -20.63 -52.95 -6.98
CA ALA A 107 -22.09 -52.93 -7.02
C ALA A 107 -22.63 -53.73 -8.23
N TRP A 108 -23.69 -54.49 -8.02
CA TRP A 108 -24.29 -55.41 -8.98
C TRP A 108 -25.82 -55.27 -9.00
N PHE A 109 -26.43 -55.39 -10.18
CA PHE A 109 -27.88 -55.46 -10.39
C PHE A 109 -28.26 -56.90 -10.76
N LEU A 110 -29.21 -57.48 -10.05
CA LEU A 110 -29.47 -58.93 -9.97
C LEU A 110 -30.97 -59.23 -10.10
N ALA A 111 -31.31 -60.33 -10.78
CA ALA A 111 -32.69 -60.65 -11.15
C ALA A 111 -33.45 -61.46 -10.08
N ASN A 112 -34.69 -61.03 -9.78
CA ASN A 112 -35.76 -61.81 -9.15
C ASN A 112 -35.34 -62.78 -8.02
N ASN A 113 -34.78 -62.27 -6.91
CA ASN A 113 -34.22 -63.05 -5.78
C ASN A 113 -33.10 -64.06 -6.11
N GLY A 114 -32.71 -64.20 -7.38
CA GLY A 114 -31.58 -64.99 -7.81
C GLY A 114 -30.30 -64.15 -7.93
N TYR A 115 -29.22 -64.82 -8.33
CA TYR A 115 -27.89 -64.23 -8.51
C TYR A 115 -27.53 -64.02 -10.00
N SER A 116 -28.52 -64.14 -10.89
CA SER A 116 -28.37 -63.83 -12.32
C SER A 116 -28.10 -62.34 -12.50
N VAL A 117 -26.90 -62.00 -12.98
CA VAL A 117 -26.47 -60.62 -13.22
C VAL A 117 -27.26 -59.99 -14.36
N LEU A 118 -27.87 -58.84 -14.09
CA LEU A 118 -28.49 -57.95 -15.06
C LEU A 118 -27.51 -56.87 -15.53
N ALA A 119 -26.74 -56.29 -14.60
CA ALA A 119 -25.69 -55.31 -14.89
C ALA A 119 -24.65 -55.24 -13.75
N GLY A 120 -23.46 -54.72 -14.04
CA GLY A 120 -22.30 -54.68 -13.13
C GLY A 120 -21.19 -55.66 -13.53
N PRO A 121 -20.06 -55.69 -12.79
CA PRO A 121 -19.79 -54.91 -11.59
C PRO A 121 -19.48 -53.44 -11.89
N ILE A 122 -19.95 -52.53 -11.02
CA ILE A 122 -19.43 -51.16 -10.93
C ILE A 122 -18.53 -51.09 -9.70
N ASN A 123 -17.22 -50.94 -9.92
CA ASN A 123 -16.22 -50.90 -8.85
C ASN A 123 -16.14 -49.51 -8.21
N PHE A 124 -15.95 -49.46 -6.89
CA PHE A 124 -15.73 -48.22 -6.14
C PHE A 124 -14.89 -48.46 -4.87
N SER A 125 -14.29 -47.40 -4.33
CA SER A 125 -13.54 -47.44 -3.07
C SER A 125 -14.26 -46.70 -1.93
N VAL A 126 -13.89 -47.05 -0.69
CA VAL A 126 -14.17 -46.27 0.52
C VAL A 126 -12.84 -45.93 1.18
N SER A 127 -12.59 -44.65 1.45
CA SER A 127 -11.32 -44.17 2.01
C SER A 127 -11.52 -42.90 2.85
N ALA A 128 -10.74 -42.73 3.92
CA ALA A 128 -10.78 -41.51 4.73
C ALA A 128 -10.43 -40.23 3.94
N ALA A 129 -10.88 -39.08 4.44
CA ALA A 129 -10.53 -37.78 3.89
C ALA A 129 -9.06 -37.47 4.17
N SER A 130 -8.32 -37.09 3.13
CA SER A 130 -7.01 -36.47 3.28
C SER A 130 -7.14 -35.18 4.09
N THR A 131 -6.32 -35.01 5.12
CA THR A 131 -6.21 -33.71 5.81
C THR A 131 -5.70 -32.66 4.81
N PRO A 132 -6.41 -31.54 4.60
CA PRO A 132 -5.92 -30.48 3.72
C PRO A 132 -4.62 -29.89 4.24
N GLN A 133 -3.71 -29.52 3.34
CA GLN A 133 -2.43 -28.89 3.68
C GLN A 133 -2.17 -27.70 2.75
N LEU A 134 -1.41 -26.72 3.26
CA LEU A 134 -0.92 -25.56 2.52
C LEU A 134 0.54 -25.32 2.89
N LEU A 135 1.40 -25.19 1.87
CA LEU A 135 2.82 -24.86 2.02
C LEU A 135 3.17 -23.70 1.07
N LEU A 136 4.02 -22.78 1.50
CA LEU A 136 4.60 -21.76 0.63
C LEU A 136 6.06 -22.10 0.29
N ASN A 137 6.55 -21.67 -0.87
CA ASN A 137 7.92 -21.95 -1.31
C ASN A 137 9.02 -21.23 -0.49
N ARG A 138 8.66 -20.23 0.33
CA ARG A 138 9.54 -19.53 1.28
C ARG A 138 8.72 -19.08 2.50
N THR A 139 9.40 -18.72 3.59
CA THR A 139 8.80 -18.04 4.76
C THR A 139 8.97 -16.51 4.72
N THR A 140 9.92 -15.99 3.94
CA THR A 140 10.18 -14.56 3.77
C THR A 140 10.43 -14.23 2.29
N TYR A 141 9.85 -13.11 1.85
CA TYR A 141 9.85 -12.61 0.48
C TYR A 141 10.17 -11.11 0.42
N SER A 142 10.39 -10.55 -0.78
CA SER A 142 10.23 -9.12 -1.08
C SER A 142 8.81 -8.80 -1.60
N SER A 143 8.47 -7.50 -1.72
CA SER A 143 7.19 -7.06 -2.30
C SER A 143 7.08 -7.29 -3.81
N THR A 144 8.18 -7.60 -4.50
CA THR A 144 8.20 -7.97 -5.94
C THR A 144 8.34 -9.47 -6.17
N ASP A 145 8.62 -10.28 -5.14
CA ASP A 145 8.76 -11.73 -5.30
C ASP A 145 7.41 -12.40 -5.62
N THR A 146 7.47 -13.45 -6.44
CA THR A 146 6.34 -14.38 -6.61
C THR A 146 6.22 -15.31 -5.40
N ILE A 147 5.08 -15.23 -4.72
CA ILE A 147 4.71 -16.20 -3.67
C ILE A 147 4.09 -17.42 -4.36
N THR A 148 4.72 -18.59 -4.25
CA THR A 148 4.15 -19.85 -4.77
C THR A 148 3.56 -20.64 -3.61
N ALA A 149 2.26 -20.93 -3.70
CA ALA A 149 1.50 -21.67 -2.71
C ALA A 149 1.10 -23.04 -3.27
N SER A 150 1.53 -24.11 -2.60
CA SER A 150 1.20 -25.50 -2.95
C SER A 150 0.22 -26.07 -1.94
N PHE A 151 -0.85 -26.68 -2.43
CA PHE A 151 -1.94 -27.23 -1.61
C PHE A 151 -2.18 -28.71 -1.95
N SER A 152 -2.61 -29.47 -0.96
CA SER A 152 -2.94 -30.89 -1.12
C SER A 152 -4.08 -31.31 -0.21
N GLY A 153 -4.74 -32.41 -0.57
CA GLY A 153 -5.83 -33.00 0.21
C GLY A 153 -7.09 -32.14 0.35
N GLY A 154 -7.29 -31.13 -0.50
CA GLY A 154 -8.47 -30.27 -0.48
C GLY A 154 -9.75 -30.99 -0.96
N PRO A 155 -10.94 -30.46 -0.65
CA PRO A 155 -12.22 -31.09 -0.99
C PRO A 155 -12.51 -31.10 -2.50
N GLY A 156 -11.87 -30.22 -3.29
CA GLY A 156 -11.94 -30.26 -4.75
C GLY A 156 -13.18 -29.57 -5.33
N ASN A 157 -13.75 -28.59 -4.62
CA ASN A 157 -14.80 -27.76 -5.19
C ASN A 157 -14.18 -26.82 -6.25
N ALA A 158 -14.91 -26.55 -7.33
CA ALA A 158 -14.47 -25.61 -8.36
C ALA A 158 -14.26 -24.17 -7.85
N ALA A 159 -14.77 -23.84 -6.66
CA ALA A 159 -14.62 -22.57 -5.98
C ALA A 159 -13.74 -22.65 -4.70
N ASP A 160 -12.96 -23.71 -4.50
CA ASP A 160 -11.91 -23.71 -3.47
C ASP A 160 -10.83 -22.67 -3.83
N TRP A 161 -10.31 -21.95 -2.83
CA TRP A 161 -9.48 -20.77 -3.06
C TRP A 161 -8.42 -20.58 -1.98
N ILE A 162 -7.41 -19.76 -2.28
CA ILE A 162 -6.35 -19.36 -1.35
C ILE A 162 -6.32 -17.84 -1.28
N GLY A 163 -6.42 -17.31 -0.07
CA GLY A 163 -6.37 -15.88 0.23
C GLY A 163 -5.20 -15.53 1.15
N ILE A 164 -4.60 -14.35 0.95
CA ILE A 164 -3.54 -13.80 1.80
C ILE A 164 -4.13 -12.67 2.66
N TYR A 165 -3.85 -12.76 3.96
CA TYR A 165 -4.31 -11.86 5.00
C TYR A 165 -3.12 -11.39 5.87
N PRO A 166 -3.18 -10.18 6.47
CA PRO A 166 -2.34 -9.81 7.61
C PRO A 166 -2.32 -10.90 8.69
N ARG A 167 -1.18 -11.07 9.36
CA ARG A 167 -1.03 -12.14 10.36
C ARG A 167 -1.98 -11.97 11.54
N ASN A 168 -2.57 -13.09 11.96
CA ASN A 168 -3.59 -13.22 13.01
C ASN A 168 -5.00 -12.77 12.61
N GLU A 169 -5.21 -12.26 11.39
CA GLU A 169 -6.57 -12.09 10.87
C GLU A 169 -7.15 -13.46 10.45
N ILE A 170 -8.37 -13.72 10.91
CA ILE A 170 -9.15 -14.91 10.57
C ILE A 170 -10.05 -14.51 9.39
N PRO A 171 -10.09 -15.28 8.29
CA PRO A 171 -10.98 -14.98 7.17
C PRO A 171 -12.45 -15.05 7.58
N ASP A 172 -13.19 -13.94 7.44
CA ASP A 172 -14.62 -13.85 7.80
C ASP A 172 -15.46 -12.92 6.88
N SER A 173 -14.85 -12.46 5.78
CA SER A 173 -15.27 -11.40 4.83
C SER A 173 -14.98 -9.94 5.22
N SER A 174 -14.55 -9.63 6.44
CA SER A 174 -14.31 -8.25 6.90
C SER A 174 -13.09 -8.16 7.86
N PRO A 175 -11.86 -8.05 7.34
CA PRO A 175 -11.54 -7.54 6.00
C PRO A 175 -11.56 -8.59 4.87
N ALA A 176 -11.56 -8.09 3.64
CA ALA A 176 -11.29 -8.92 2.46
C ALA A 176 -9.80 -9.29 2.38
N SER A 177 -9.49 -10.45 1.81
CA SER A 177 -8.12 -10.87 1.50
C SER A 177 -7.41 -9.85 0.62
N LEU A 178 -6.16 -9.52 0.95
CA LEU A 178 -5.35 -8.54 0.19
C LEU A 178 -5.02 -9.03 -1.22
N VAL A 179 -4.77 -10.34 -1.36
CA VAL A 179 -4.56 -11.02 -2.64
C VAL A 179 -5.19 -12.41 -2.55
N TRP A 180 -5.86 -12.88 -3.60
CA TRP A 180 -6.47 -14.20 -3.64
C TRP A 180 -6.49 -14.80 -5.06
N ARG A 181 -6.60 -16.13 -5.14
CA ARG A 181 -6.85 -16.90 -6.38
C ARG A 181 -7.66 -18.16 -6.03
N TYR A 182 -8.44 -18.67 -6.98
CA TYR A 182 -8.96 -20.04 -6.90
C TYR A 182 -7.81 -21.06 -6.98
N THR A 183 -8.04 -22.30 -6.56
CA THR A 183 -7.08 -23.42 -6.64
C THR A 183 -6.61 -23.73 -8.07
N ASN A 184 -7.36 -23.29 -9.09
CA ASN A 184 -6.97 -23.35 -10.50
C ASN A 184 -5.96 -22.27 -10.94
N GLY A 185 -5.56 -21.36 -10.05
CA GLY A 185 -4.62 -20.26 -10.33
C GLY A 185 -5.22 -18.99 -10.94
N THR A 186 -6.54 -18.92 -11.14
CA THR A 186 -7.25 -17.80 -11.77
C THR A 186 -8.16 -17.06 -10.79
N SER A 187 -8.81 -15.99 -11.27
CA SER A 187 -9.87 -15.25 -10.58
C SER A 187 -11.29 -15.73 -10.95
N SER A 188 -11.44 -16.89 -11.60
CA SER A 188 -12.73 -17.49 -11.95
C SER A 188 -12.83 -18.93 -11.45
N ALA A 189 -13.97 -19.30 -10.87
CA ALA A 189 -14.20 -20.65 -10.36
C ALA A 189 -14.22 -21.68 -11.52
N GLY A 190 -13.60 -22.84 -11.31
CA GLY A 190 -13.45 -23.90 -12.30
C GLY A 190 -12.33 -24.88 -11.92
N GLY A 191 -12.37 -26.11 -12.41
CA GLY A 191 -11.36 -27.12 -12.10
C GLY A 191 -11.48 -27.68 -10.68
N ALA A 192 -12.11 -28.85 -10.55
CA ALA A 192 -12.31 -29.57 -9.29
C ALA A 192 -11.01 -30.24 -8.79
N VAL A 193 -9.99 -29.44 -8.43
CA VAL A 193 -8.65 -29.92 -8.07
C VAL A 193 -8.45 -30.06 -6.57
N THR A 194 -8.09 -31.26 -6.12
CA THR A 194 -7.81 -31.59 -4.71
C THR A 194 -6.37 -31.31 -4.30
N ASN A 195 -5.46 -31.15 -5.27
CA ASN A 195 -4.03 -30.89 -5.08
C ASN A 195 -3.53 -29.99 -6.22
N GLY A 196 -2.54 -29.14 -5.96
CA GLY A 196 -1.97 -28.26 -6.98
C GLY A 196 -1.00 -27.21 -6.44
N SER A 197 -0.66 -26.23 -7.27
CA SER A 197 0.15 -25.09 -6.88
C SER A 197 -0.25 -23.85 -7.68
N ILE A 198 -0.23 -22.68 -7.03
CA ILE A 198 -0.61 -21.39 -7.60
C ILE A 198 0.47 -20.33 -7.32
N ALA A 199 0.50 -19.27 -8.13
CA ALA A 199 1.50 -18.21 -8.04
C ALA A 199 0.87 -16.82 -7.86
N PHE A 200 1.33 -16.08 -6.86
CA PHE A 200 1.02 -14.67 -6.63
C PHE A 200 2.24 -13.81 -7.03
N SER A 201 2.43 -13.64 -8.34
CA SER A 201 3.41 -12.70 -8.90
C SER A 201 2.99 -11.25 -8.66
N ASN A 202 3.95 -10.34 -8.44
CA ASN A 202 3.70 -8.92 -8.13
C ASN A 202 2.68 -8.75 -7.00
N ASN A 203 2.96 -9.38 -5.86
CA ASN A 203 1.99 -9.52 -4.75
C ASN A 203 1.47 -8.18 -4.20
N GLY A 204 2.22 -7.08 -4.35
CA GLY A 204 1.78 -5.73 -3.97
C GLY A 204 1.60 -5.52 -2.45
N LEU A 205 2.04 -6.48 -1.64
CA LEU A 205 1.93 -6.45 -0.19
C LEU A 205 2.99 -5.51 0.38
N ALA A 206 2.60 -4.74 1.40
CA ALA A 206 3.52 -3.92 2.17
C ALA A 206 4.50 -4.79 3.01
N PRO A 207 5.61 -4.23 3.51
CA PRO A 207 6.50 -4.92 4.44
C PRO A 207 5.78 -5.26 5.76
N GLY A 208 5.67 -6.55 6.08
CA GLY A 208 4.84 -7.01 7.20
C GLY A 208 4.75 -8.52 7.37
N LEU A 209 3.96 -8.92 8.36
CA LEU A 209 3.67 -10.32 8.69
C LEU A 209 2.31 -10.74 8.12
N TYR A 210 2.27 -11.90 7.47
CA TYR A 210 1.09 -12.40 6.76
C TYR A 210 0.79 -13.87 7.08
N THR A 211 -0.45 -14.26 6.76
CA THR A 211 -0.96 -15.63 6.78
C THR A 211 -1.66 -15.91 5.44
N ALA A 212 -1.24 -16.95 4.74
CA ALA A 212 -1.99 -17.52 3.62
C ALA A 212 -2.96 -18.56 4.16
N TRP A 213 -4.20 -18.55 3.66
CA TRP A 213 -5.29 -19.43 4.09
C TRP A 213 -5.83 -20.20 2.89
N PHE A 214 -5.99 -21.52 3.00
CA PHE A 214 -6.70 -22.37 2.04
C PHE A 214 -8.15 -22.50 2.52
N LEU A 215 -9.12 -22.16 1.66
CA LEU A 215 -10.50 -21.86 2.01
C LEU A 215 -11.48 -22.58 1.06
N ALA A 216 -12.57 -23.09 1.61
CA ALA A 216 -13.49 -23.97 0.87
C ALA A 216 -14.60 -23.22 0.12
N ASN A 217 -14.81 -23.57 -1.15
CA ASN A 217 -16.03 -23.30 -1.94
C ASN A 217 -16.63 -21.88 -1.83
N ASN A 218 -15.84 -20.83 -2.09
CA ASN A 218 -16.22 -19.40 -1.92
C ASN A 218 -16.71 -18.99 -0.52
N GLY A 219 -16.65 -19.87 0.47
CA GLY A 219 -16.80 -19.54 1.88
C GLY A 219 -15.45 -19.30 2.54
N TYR A 220 -15.50 -18.91 3.81
CA TYR A 220 -14.33 -18.62 4.65
C TYR A 220 -13.97 -19.78 5.60
N ASN A 221 -14.47 -20.99 5.31
CA ASN A 221 -14.13 -22.18 6.08
C ASN A 221 -12.66 -22.59 5.83
N ALA A 222 -11.80 -22.38 6.82
CA ALA A 222 -10.36 -22.65 6.75
C ALA A 222 -10.05 -24.16 6.71
N LEU A 223 -9.37 -24.58 5.65
CA LEU A 223 -8.90 -25.94 5.42
C LEU A 223 -7.47 -26.13 5.92
N ALA A 224 -6.59 -25.13 5.68
CA ALA A 224 -5.20 -25.09 6.11
C ALA A 224 -4.69 -23.64 6.10
N SER A 225 -3.55 -23.36 6.74
CA SER A 225 -2.90 -22.05 6.68
C SER A 225 -1.38 -22.13 6.75
N PHE A 226 -0.70 -21.07 6.32
CA PHE A 226 0.76 -20.94 6.35
C PHE A 226 1.19 -19.51 6.67
N ASN A 227 2.08 -19.33 7.65
CA ASN A 227 2.56 -18.04 8.11
C ASN A 227 3.86 -17.62 7.40
N PHE A 228 3.92 -16.39 6.88
CA PHE A 228 5.08 -15.85 6.17
C PHE A 228 5.25 -14.35 6.42
N ALA A 229 6.25 -13.74 5.79
CA ALA A 229 6.53 -12.30 5.88
C ALA A 229 6.96 -11.70 4.53
N ILE A 230 6.69 -10.41 4.37
CA ILE A 230 7.27 -9.54 3.34
C ILE A 230 8.30 -8.64 4.02
N SER A 231 9.54 -8.71 3.57
CA SER A 231 10.64 -7.86 4.05
C SER A 231 10.60 -6.48 3.38
N GLY A 232 11.17 -5.47 4.04
CA GLY A 232 11.21 -4.09 3.53
C GLY A 232 12.19 -3.84 2.37
N GLY A 233 12.94 -4.85 1.95
CA GLY A 233 14.20 -4.66 1.23
C GLY A 233 15.37 -4.55 2.20
N ALA A 234 16.38 -3.74 1.86
CA ALA A 234 17.56 -3.56 2.70
C ALA A 234 17.27 -2.64 3.90
N GLN A 235 17.08 -3.23 5.09
CA GLN A 235 16.79 -2.48 6.31
C GLN A 235 17.98 -1.59 6.69
N GLY A 236 17.75 -0.28 6.80
CA GLY A 236 18.79 0.70 7.08
C GLY A 236 18.26 2.01 7.64
N TRP A 237 19.16 2.96 7.87
CA TRP A 237 18.86 4.34 8.24
C TRP A 237 18.92 5.26 7.02
N ILE A 238 18.10 6.31 6.97
CA ILE A 238 18.05 7.28 5.87
C ILE A 238 19.34 8.13 5.85
N VAL A 239 19.82 8.49 7.03
CA VAL A 239 21.09 9.17 7.32
C VAL A 239 21.81 8.40 8.44
N ASP A 240 23.13 8.29 8.35
CA ASP A 240 23.92 7.51 9.33
C ASP A 240 24.13 8.24 10.67
N GLN A 241 23.85 9.55 10.71
CA GLN A 241 23.89 10.38 11.90
C GLN A 241 22.71 11.37 11.89
N PHE A 242 22.10 11.64 13.05
CA PHE A 242 21.01 12.61 13.19
C PHE A 242 20.88 13.15 14.61
N THR A 243 20.21 14.30 14.75
CA THR A 243 19.98 14.99 16.04
C THR A 243 18.49 15.18 16.26
N THR A 244 17.99 14.91 17.47
CA THR A 244 16.60 15.21 17.87
C THR A 244 16.54 16.48 18.74
N ILE A 245 15.33 16.93 19.10
CA ILE A 245 15.15 18.06 20.03
C ILE A 245 15.93 17.85 21.33
N HIS A 246 16.41 18.93 21.94
CA HIS A 246 17.18 18.88 23.18
C HIS A 246 16.37 18.35 24.37
N ALA A 247 17.09 17.83 25.36
CA ALA A 247 16.55 17.46 26.67
C ALA A 247 16.99 18.46 27.74
N ILE A 248 16.28 18.49 28.87
CA ILE A 248 16.61 19.31 30.04
C ILE A 248 16.95 18.39 31.21
N SER A 249 18.07 18.63 31.88
CA SER A 249 18.46 17.94 33.11
C SER A 249 17.32 17.92 34.13
N GLY A 250 17.00 16.74 34.67
CA GLY A 250 15.90 16.52 35.62
C GLY A 250 14.49 16.49 35.01
N THR A 251 14.35 16.69 33.69
CA THR A 251 13.05 16.67 32.99
C THR A 251 12.90 15.39 32.17
N ALA A 252 11.70 14.79 32.17
CA ALA A 252 11.41 13.61 31.37
C ALA A 252 11.48 13.94 29.87
N TYR A 253 12.30 13.18 29.14
CA TYR A 253 12.49 13.28 27.70
C TYR A 253 11.66 12.23 26.95
N SER A 254 11.19 12.59 25.75
CA SER A 254 10.46 11.70 24.86
C SER A 254 10.67 12.12 23.42
N ALA A 255 10.96 11.16 22.53
CA ALA A 255 11.13 11.38 21.09
C ALA A 255 10.81 10.08 20.32
N ASN A 256 10.67 10.14 18.99
CA ASN A 256 10.50 8.95 18.16
C ASN A 256 11.46 8.97 16.97
N ILE A 257 12.12 7.84 16.70
CA ILE A 257 13.13 7.70 15.63
C ILE A 257 12.68 6.81 14.47
N ARG A 258 11.42 6.35 14.46
CA ARG A 258 10.90 5.40 13.46
C ARG A 258 10.95 5.94 12.04
N ALA A 259 10.79 7.26 11.86
CA ALA A 259 10.92 7.93 10.56
C ALA A 259 12.33 7.94 9.96
N TRP A 260 13.38 7.76 10.77
CA TRP A 260 14.77 7.75 10.28
C TRP A 260 15.19 6.39 9.69
N ALA A 261 14.37 5.35 9.81
CA ALA A 261 14.57 4.08 9.10
C ALA A 261 14.10 4.18 7.64
N LYS A 262 14.84 3.57 6.70
CA LYS A 262 14.48 3.59 5.26
C LYS A 262 13.14 2.90 4.98
N THR A 263 12.85 1.83 5.71
CA THR A 263 11.78 0.85 5.40
C THR A 263 10.94 0.49 6.64
N PRO A 264 10.26 1.45 7.30
CA PRO A 264 9.61 1.23 8.60
C PRO A 264 8.27 0.48 8.46
N GLY A 265 8.32 -0.85 8.41
CA GLY A 265 7.17 -1.76 8.39
C GLY A 265 6.68 -2.16 9.79
N SER A 266 5.86 -3.21 9.85
CA SER A 266 5.44 -3.84 11.12
C SER A 266 6.45 -4.86 11.67
N THR A 267 7.41 -5.30 10.85
CA THR A 267 8.54 -6.16 11.25
C THR A 267 9.75 -5.35 11.75
N THR A 268 9.79 -4.04 11.48
CA THR A 268 10.89 -3.16 11.87
C THR A 268 10.90 -2.94 13.38
N SER A 269 12.01 -3.26 14.05
CA SER A 269 12.24 -3.02 15.47
C SER A 269 13.46 -2.14 15.72
N PHE A 270 13.48 -1.47 16.87
CA PHE A 270 14.52 -0.52 17.27
C PHE A 270 15.15 -0.91 18.61
N SER A 271 16.44 -0.63 18.78
CA SER A 271 17.16 -0.92 20.03
C SER A 271 18.36 0.03 20.23
N LYS A 272 18.77 0.19 21.49
CA LYS A 272 19.99 0.91 21.87
C LYS A 272 21.17 -0.06 21.86
N VAL A 273 22.25 0.29 21.16
CA VAL A 273 23.51 -0.48 21.15
C VAL A 273 24.50 0.09 22.16
N SER A 274 24.57 1.42 22.28
CA SER A 274 25.45 2.12 23.22
C SER A 274 24.89 3.51 23.58
N GLY A 275 25.52 4.18 24.56
CA GLY A 275 25.27 5.57 24.93
C GLY A 275 24.73 5.77 26.35
N PRO A 276 24.68 7.02 26.83
CA PRO A 276 24.36 7.43 28.21
C PRO A 276 23.24 6.66 28.92
N GLY A 277 23.45 6.35 30.21
CA GLY A 277 22.59 5.44 30.98
C GLY A 277 21.15 5.91 31.19
N TRP A 278 20.90 7.23 31.14
CA TRP A 278 19.60 7.85 31.40
C TRP A 278 18.51 7.56 30.35
N LEU A 279 18.89 7.06 29.18
CA LEU A 279 18.01 6.91 28.01
C LEU A 279 17.76 5.44 27.64
N SER A 280 16.49 5.13 27.35
CA SER A 280 16.01 3.86 26.81
C SER A 280 15.41 4.04 25.40
N ILE A 281 15.41 2.95 24.61
CA ILE A 281 14.77 2.88 23.30
C ILE A 281 13.90 1.63 23.27
N ALA A 282 12.61 1.80 23.01
CA ALA A 282 11.65 0.71 22.89
C ALA A 282 11.60 0.17 21.45
N ASN A 283 11.14 -1.08 21.29
CA ASN A 283 11.12 -1.79 20.01
C ASN A 283 10.36 -1.05 18.88
N ASN A 284 9.42 -0.15 19.21
CA ASN A 284 8.66 0.65 18.24
C ASN A 284 9.36 1.95 17.78
N GLY A 285 10.58 2.22 18.26
CA GLY A 285 11.32 3.45 17.96
C GLY A 285 11.01 4.62 18.91
N GLN A 286 10.23 4.40 19.97
CA GLN A 286 10.04 5.42 21.01
C GLN A 286 11.28 5.49 21.91
N ILE A 287 11.73 6.71 22.15
CA ILE A 287 12.78 7.07 23.10
C ILE A 287 12.15 7.62 24.37
N SER A 288 12.70 7.26 25.53
CA SER A 288 12.37 7.89 26.81
C SER A 288 13.55 7.89 27.77
N GLY A 289 13.54 8.81 28.74
CA GLY A 289 14.58 8.93 29.76
C GLY A 289 14.47 10.21 30.58
N THR A 290 15.38 10.41 31.53
CA THR A 290 15.52 11.68 32.29
C THR A 290 17.01 11.92 32.55
N PRO A 291 17.68 12.85 31.82
CA PRO A 291 19.10 13.12 32.04
C PRO A 291 19.35 13.76 33.40
N GLY A 292 20.49 13.44 34.01
CA GLY A 292 20.99 14.08 35.22
C GLY A 292 21.88 15.29 34.94
N SER A 293 22.35 15.93 36.00
CA SER A 293 23.32 17.05 35.92
C SER A 293 24.73 16.63 35.47
N GLY A 294 25.03 15.32 35.46
CA GLY A 294 26.25 14.76 34.87
C GLY A 294 26.16 14.54 33.36
N ASP A 295 24.97 14.62 32.77
CA ASP A 295 24.72 14.31 31.36
C ASP A 295 24.67 15.58 30.47
N LEU A 296 25.16 16.73 30.95
CA LEU A 296 25.08 18.00 30.21
C LEU A 296 25.94 18.01 28.94
N GLY A 297 25.44 18.66 27.88
CA GLY A 297 26.11 18.76 26.59
C GLY A 297 25.64 17.72 25.57
N SER A 298 26.50 17.40 24.60
CA SER A 298 26.15 16.53 23.46
C SER A 298 26.19 15.05 23.83
N ASN A 299 25.03 14.41 23.91
CA ASN A 299 24.90 12.99 24.23
C ASN A 299 24.76 12.17 22.94
N ALA A 300 25.76 11.34 22.63
CA ALA A 300 25.75 10.47 21.45
C ALA A 300 25.38 9.01 21.81
N PHE A 301 24.59 8.37 20.95
CA PHE A 301 24.07 7.02 21.12
C PHE A 301 24.23 6.23 19.82
N THR A 302 24.78 5.02 19.88
CA THR A 302 24.63 4.08 18.75
C THR A 302 23.25 3.42 18.85
N VAL A 303 22.40 3.68 17.87
CA VAL A 303 21.04 3.14 17.76
C VAL A 303 20.97 2.12 16.62
N ARG A 304 20.19 1.05 16.80
CA ARG A 304 20.02 -0.02 15.81
C ARG A 304 18.58 -0.13 15.37
N VAL A 305 18.40 -0.26 14.07
CA VAL A 305 17.15 -0.73 13.45
C VAL A 305 17.37 -2.16 12.96
N ALA A 306 16.36 -3.01 13.07
CA ALA A 306 16.37 -4.40 12.66
C ALA A 306 15.06 -4.76 11.94
N ASP A 307 15.12 -5.63 10.93
CA ASP A 307 13.94 -6.29 10.37
C ASP A 307 13.81 -7.67 11.01
N THR A 308 12.79 -7.84 11.85
CA THR A 308 12.55 -9.11 12.57
C THR A 308 12.16 -10.28 11.67
N ALA A 309 11.81 -10.04 10.40
CA ALA A 309 11.50 -11.10 9.44
C ALA A 309 12.74 -11.63 8.70
N SER A 310 13.69 -10.77 8.33
CA SER A 310 14.92 -11.17 7.61
C SER A 310 16.17 -11.24 8.48
N GLY A 311 16.14 -10.72 9.71
CA GLY A 311 17.31 -10.63 10.59
C GLY A 311 18.32 -9.55 10.21
N GLN A 312 18.06 -8.76 9.15
CA GLN A 312 18.91 -7.64 8.76
C GLN A 312 18.95 -6.58 9.87
N THR A 313 20.13 -5.98 10.10
CA THR A 313 20.29 -4.88 11.06
C THR A 313 21.21 -3.79 10.53
N ALA A 314 20.99 -2.55 10.97
CA ALA A 314 21.86 -1.41 10.68
C ALA A 314 21.95 -0.49 11.90
N ASN A 315 23.12 0.13 12.11
CA ASN A 315 23.35 1.08 13.20
C ASN A 315 23.48 2.51 12.65
N ALA A 316 23.11 3.51 13.46
CA ALA A 316 23.34 4.93 13.22
C ALA A 316 23.73 5.65 14.52
N VAL A 317 24.19 6.90 14.43
CA VAL A 317 24.45 7.76 15.59
C VAL A 317 23.31 8.75 15.80
N LEU A 318 22.57 8.57 16.88
CA LEU A 318 21.67 9.60 17.40
C LEU A 318 22.44 10.55 18.32
N THR A 319 22.18 11.84 18.22
CA THR A 319 22.66 12.87 19.16
C THR A 319 21.49 13.58 19.83
N ILE A 320 21.59 13.82 21.14
CA ILE A 320 20.68 14.66 21.91
C ILE A 320 21.50 15.73 22.65
N PRO A 321 21.28 17.03 22.39
CA PRO A 321 21.79 18.09 23.26
C PRO A 321 21.06 18.06 24.61
N VAL A 322 21.78 18.13 25.72
CA VAL A 322 21.21 18.21 27.07
C VAL A 322 21.61 19.54 27.71
N PHE A 323 20.62 20.36 28.05
CA PHE A 323 20.83 21.63 28.75
C PHE A 323 20.55 21.52 30.24
N GLY A 324 21.17 22.40 31.03
CA GLY A 324 20.82 22.61 32.43
C GLY A 324 19.48 23.34 32.56
N VAL A 325 18.79 23.16 33.69
CA VAL A 325 17.57 23.92 33.99
C VAL A 325 17.90 25.41 34.02
N GLY A 326 17.23 26.21 33.19
CA GLY A 326 17.51 27.64 33.06
C GLY A 326 18.77 27.99 32.28
N GLN A 327 19.36 27.02 31.58
CA GLN A 327 20.59 27.16 30.75
C GLN A 327 20.35 26.64 29.32
N GLU A 328 19.11 26.76 28.82
CA GLU A 328 18.78 26.39 27.44
C GLU A 328 19.43 27.36 26.45
N ASN A 329 20.20 26.84 25.48
CA ASN A 329 20.82 27.67 24.46
C ASN A 329 20.51 27.15 23.04
N VAL A 330 19.30 27.47 22.57
CA VAL A 330 18.98 27.36 21.14
C VAL A 330 19.47 28.63 20.45
N SER A 331 20.68 28.58 19.91
CA SER A 331 21.34 29.68 19.19
C SER A 331 21.19 29.60 17.66
N THR A 332 20.57 28.54 17.13
CA THR A 332 20.35 28.34 15.69
C THR A 332 19.01 27.69 15.42
N ILE A 333 18.44 27.94 14.23
CA ILE A 333 17.25 27.22 13.73
C ILE A 333 17.31 27.04 12.21
N GLN A 334 16.83 25.89 11.73
CA GLN A 334 16.64 25.61 10.31
C GLN A 334 15.16 25.67 9.92
N VAL A 335 14.79 26.64 9.08
CA VAL A 335 13.42 26.83 8.58
C VAL A 335 13.35 26.40 7.11
N MET A 336 12.26 25.73 6.75
CA MET A 336 11.98 25.21 5.42
C MET A 336 10.65 25.78 4.88
N THR A 337 10.59 26.02 3.58
CA THR A 337 9.33 26.13 2.83
C THR A 337 9.28 25.05 1.75
N TYR A 338 8.14 24.39 1.58
CA TYR A 338 8.02 23.18 0.76
C TYR A 338 6.58 23.04 0.23
N ASN A 339 6.35 23.39 -1.04
CA ASN A 339 5.13 22.98 -1.73
C ASN A 339 5.17 21.45 -1.89
N THR A 340 4.16 20.78 -1.37
CA THR A 340 4.06 19.33 -1.33
C THR A 340 3.45 18.72 -2.59
N TRP A 341 2.98 19.52 -3.55
CA TRP A 341 2.34 19.08 -4.80
C TRP A 341 1.24 18.02 -4.60
N HIS A 342 0.02 18.51 -4.40
CA HIS A 342 -1.17 17.69 -4.12
C HIS A 342 -0.95 16.72 -2.93
N THR A 343 -0.42 17.20 -1.79
CA THR A 343 -0.05 16.40 -0.60
C THR A 343 0.93 15.23 -0.87
N TRP A 344 1.84 15.39 -1.85
CA TRP A 344 2.76 14.37 -2.39
C TRP A 344 2.09 13.18 -3.10
N ASN A 345 0.81 13.27 -3.47
CA ASN A 345 0.10 12.15 -4.12
C ASN A 345 0.42 11.99 -5.62
N SER A 346 1.12 12.97 -6.21
CA SER A 346 1.47 12.97 -7.64
C SER A 346 2.63 12.03 -8.02
N VAL A 347 3.25 11.33 -7.06
CA VAL A 347 4.26 10.28 -7.31
C VAL A 347 4.01 9.02 -6.46
N ASN A 348 4.47 7.86 -6.96
CA ASN A 348 4.41 6.59 -6.23
C ASN A 348 5.16 6.69 -4.90
N ASN A 349 4.49 6.30 -3.80
CA ASN A 349 4.99 6.35 -2.42
C ASN A 349 5.43 7.77 -1.97
N GLY A 350 4.84 8.82 -2.54
CA GLY A 350 5.27 10.21 -2.30
C GLY A 350 5.28 10.65 -0.84
N PHE A 351 4.37 10.16 0.02
CA PHE A 351 4.45 10.44 1.46
C PHE A 351 5.74 9.93 2.12
N GLN A 352 6.18 8.70 1.80
CA GLN A 352 7.42 8.14 2.33
C GLN A 352 8.63 8.94 1.82
N LYS A 353 8.62 9.33 0.55
CA LYS A 353 9.65 10.18 -0.08
C LYS A 353 9.69 11.58 0.54
N GLY A 354 8.53 12.15 0.87
CA GLY A 354 8.40 13.43 1.56
C GLY A 354 9.03 13.40 2.95
N ILE A 355 8.68 12.39 3.76
CA ILE A 355 9.31 12.15 5.06
C ILE A 355 10.82 11.91 4.93
N GLU A 356 11.26 11.10 3.98
CA GLU A 356 12.69 10.88 3.71
C GLU A 356 13.40 12.20 3.36
N SER A 357 12.80 13.04 2.52
CA SER A 357 13.36 14.33 2.16
C SER A 357 13.49 15.29 3.36
N ILE A 358 12.52 15.28 4.29
CA ILE A 358 12.57 16.05 5.55
C ILE A 358 13.67 15.51 6.48
N VAL A 359 13.80 14.19 6.60
CA VAL A 359 14.87 13.55 7.39
C VAL A 359 16.26 13.89 6.83
N ARG A 360 16.41 13.92 5.50
CA ARG A 360 17.65 14.35 4.82
C ARG A 360 17.91 15.85 4.96
N ALA A 361 16.87 16.67 5.03
CA ALA A 361 16.96 18.11 5.22
C ALA A 361 17.41 18.54 6.63
N ASN A 362 17.18 17.70 7.66
CA ASN A 362 17.50 17.95 9.08
C ASN A 362 16.85 19.21 9.70
N VAL A 363 15.84 19.78 9.06
CA VAL A 363 15.18 21.05 9.42
C VAL A 363 14.41 20.99 10.75
N ASP A 364 14.20 22.16 11.38
CA ASP A 364 13.45 22.30 12.64
C ASP A 364 11.97 22.71 12.44
N VAL A 365 11.69 23.55 11.43
CA VAL A 365 10.35 24.12 11.19
C VAL A 365 10.05 24.15 9.71
N ILE A 366 8.84 23.77 9.31
CA ILE A 366 8.42 23.65 7.91
C ILE A 366 7.10 24.40 7.69
N GLY A 367 7.10 25.36 6.76
CA GLY A 367 5.89 25.83 6.09
C GLY A 367 5.60 24.93 4.89
N LEU A 368 4.43 24.29 4.88
CA LEU A 368 3.99 23.39 3.82
C LEU A 368 2.93 24.09 2.94
N GLN A 369 3.02 23.91 1.62
CA GLN A 369 2.01 24.34 0.65
C GLN A 369 1.45 23.13 -0.12
N GLU A 370 0.29 23.30 -0.77
CA GLU A 370 -0.56 22.20 -1.28
C GLU A 370 -0.84 21.08 -0.28
N SER A 371 -0.75 21.43 1.00
CA SER A 371 -0.86 20.51 2.11
C SER A 371 -2.32 20.41 2.58
N SER A 372 -2.54 19.65 3.65
CA SER A 372 -3.81 19.61 4.38
C SER A 372 -3.53 19.37 5.86
N THR A 373 -4.47 19.76 6.73
CA THR A 373 -4.37 19.50 8.18
C THR A 373 -4.13 18.01 8.47
N ALA A 374 -4.71 17.11 7.65
CA ALA A 374 -4.49 15.66 7.75
C ALA A 374 -3.05 15.26 7.40
N GLN A 375 -2.48 15.77 6.29
CA GLN A 375 -1.09 15.50 5.92
C GLN A 375 -0.12 16.07 6.96
N ALA A 376 -0.34 17.30 7.43
CA ALA A 376 0.49 17.94 8.45
C ALA A 376 0.45 17.18 9.79
N GLN A 377 -0.72 16.69 10.20
CA GLN A 377 -0.89 15.80 11.35
C GLN A 377 -0.15 14.47 11.14
N GLN A 378 -0.23 13.87 9.95
CA GLN A 378 0.45 12.61 9.63
C GLN A 378 1.98 12.76 9.61
N ILE A 379 2.51 13.88 9.10
CA ILE A 379 3.94 14.23 9.16
C ILE A 379 4.37 14.38 10.62
N ALA A 380 3.64 15.16 11.41
CA ALA A 380 3.91 15.37 12.83
C ALA A 380 3.91 14.05 13.63
N GLN A 381 2.89 13.20 13.44
CA GLN A 381 2.82 11.87 14.05
C GLN A 381 3.96 10.94 13.62
N THR A 382 4.41 11.04 12.37
CA THR A 382 5.50 10.20 11.83
C THR A 382 6.86 10.62 12.39
N LEU A 383 7.13 11.93 12.48
CA LEU A 383 8.40 12.48 12.97
C LEU A 383 8.47 12.61 14.52
N GLY A 384 7.34 12.48 15.22
CA GLY A 384 7.23 12.81 16.65
C GLY A 384 7.27 14.32 16.93
N TRP A 385 6.74 15.12 16.00
CA TRP A 385 6.78 16.59 15.99
C TRP A 385 5.39 17.20 16.27
N TYR A 386 5.31 18.53 16.29
CA TYR A 386 4.07 19.31 16.48
C TYR A 386 3.55 19.84 15.12
N TYR A 387 2.24 20.08 15.02
CA TYR A 387 1.63 20.76 13.86
C TYR A 387 0.67 21.87 14.30
N ALA A 388 0.49 22.87 13.43
CA ALA A 388 -0.41 24.00 13.65
C ALA A 388 -1.87 23.57 13.48
N ASN A 389 -2.47 23.01 14.54
CA ASN A 389 -3.82 22.44 14.53
C ASN A 389 -4.95 23.39 14.11
N ASN A 390 -4.75 24.71 14.18
CA ASN A 390 -5.74 25.70 13.72
C ASN A 390 -5.48 26.23 12.29
N ALA A 391 -4.45 25.74 11.59
CA ALA A 391 -4.16 26.06 10.20
C ALA A 391 -5.12 25.30 9.24
N LYS A 392 -5.52 25.96 8.15
CA LYS A 392 -6.66 25.51 7.32
C LYS A 392 -6.33 25.47 5.84
N GLY A 393 -6.79 24.40 5.19
CA GLY A 393 -6.61 24.22 3.75
C GLY A 393 -5.14 24.02 3.39
N SER A 394 -4.71 24.66 2.29
CA SER A 394 -3.42 24.42 1.62
C SER A 394 -2.19 24.76 2.46
N THR A 395 -2.29 25.78 3.32
CA THR A 395 -1.17 26.25 4.15
C THR A 395 -1.16 25.56 5.51
N GLN A 396 -0.05 24.89 5.81
CA GLN A 396 0.14 24.16 7.07
C GLN A 396 1.53 24.44 7.66
N ILE A 397 1.71 24.25 8.97
CA ILE A 397 3.00 24.42 9.64
C ILE A 397 3.26 23.19 10.51
N VAL A 398 4.47 22.63 10.41
CA VAL A 398 4.96 21.52 11.23
C VAL A 398 6.28 21.93 11.89
N SER A 399 6.50 21.56 13.14
CA SER A 399 7.66 22.00 13.94
C SER A 399 8.17 20.91 14.87
N ARG A 400 9.49 20.72 14.88
CA ARG A 400 10.24 19.93 15.87
C ARG A 400 10.02 20.44 17.30
N TYR A 401 9.80 21.75 17.45
CA TYR A 401 9.61 22.45 18.72
C TYR A 401 8.11 22.67 19.04
N PRO A 402 7.73 22.80 20.33
CA PRO A 402 6.34 23.04 20.71
C PRO A 402 5.71 24.27 20.05
N ILE A 403 4.57 24.05 19.39
CA ILE A 403 3.69 25.12 18.90
C ILE A 403 2.77 25.53 20.06
N MET A 404 2.94 26.76 20.54
CA MET A 404 2.21 27.32 21.68
C MET A 404 0.86 27.92 21.28
N GLU A 405 0.82 28.56 20.11
CA GLU A 405 -0.37 29.17 19.53
C GLU A 405 -0.38 28.87 18.03
N SER A 406 -1.55 28.63 17.43
CA SER A 406 -1.69 28.63 15.98
C SER A 406 -3.01 29.24 15.53
N SER A 407 -3.06 29.79 14.33
CA SER A 407 -4.26 30.39 13.73
C SER A 407 -4.19 30.42 12.20
N GLN A 408 -5.35 30.54 11.55
CA GLN A 408 -5.44 30.97 10.15
C GLN A 408 -5.61 32.49 10.09
N THR A 409 -5.03 33.16 9.10
CA THR A 409 -5.12 34.62 8.91
C THR A 409 -5.06 34.96 7.42
N GLY A 410 -6.21 35.16 6.81
CA GLY A 410 -6.34 35.17 5.34
C GLY A 410 -5.90 33.83 4.75
N VAL A 411 -5.07 33.88 3.70
CA VAL A 411 -4.44 32.68 3.11
C VAL A 411 -3.28 32.12 3.95
N ALA A 412 -2.80 32.86 4.96
CA ALA A 412 -1.67 32.43 5.77
C ALA A 412 -2.08 31.51 6.93
N ALA A 413 -1.32 30.44 7.14
CA ALA A 413 -1.22 29.79 8.44
C ALA A 413 -0.24 30.55 9.33
N LYS A 414 -0.46 30.57 10.64
CA LYS A 414 0.41 31.19 11.65
C LYS A 414 0.69 30.22 12.80
N ALA A 415 1.92 30.22 13.31
CA ALA A 415 2.28 29.57 14.57
C ALA A 415 3.24 30.42 15.43
N ARG A 416 3.05 30.40 16.75
CA ARG A 416 4.07 30.76 17.76
C ARG A 416 4.77 29.48 18.20
N ILE A 417 6.09 29.44 18.09
CA ILE A 417 6.90 28.26 18.42
C ILE A 417 7.86 28.60 19.55
N ARG A 418 7.95 27.74 20.57
CA ARG A 418 8.85 27.91 21.71
C ARG A 418 10.10 27.06 21.54
N LEU A 419 11.24 27.74 21.39
CA LEU A 419 12.55 27.11 21.21
C LEU A 419 13.20 26.77 22.56
N SER A 420 13.03 27.63 23.56
CA SER A 420 13.44 27.36 24.94
C SER A 420 12.46 27.97 25.93
N SER A 421 12.36 27.39 27.12
CA SER A 421 11.47 27.85 28.19
C SER A 421 12.18 28.73 29.21
N ASN A 422 13.46 28.47 29.51
CA ASN A 422 14.28 29.32 30.36
C ASN A 422 15.77 29.32 29.94
N PRO A 423 16.30 30.43 29.39
CA PRO A 423 15.58 31.67 29.05
C PRO A 423 14.48 31.42 28.01
N LEU A 424 13.40 32.21 28.06
CA LEU A 424 12.30 32.10 27.09
C LEU A 424 12.78 32.61 25.72
N LYS A 425 12.88 31.71 24.73
CA LYS A 425 13.12 32.06 23.32
C LYS A 425 11.98 31.51 22.48
N GLU A 426 11.32 32.40 21.75
CA GLU A 426 10.19 32.07 20.87
C GLU A 426 10.39 32.72 19.50
N ILE A 427 9.76 32.13 18.48
CA ILE A 427 9.64 32.69 17.14
C ILE A 427 8.18 32.68 16.68
N ILE A 428 7.86 33.51 15.70
CA ILE A 428 6.57 33.50 15.02
C ILE A 428 6.81 33.18 13.54
N ILE A 429 6.11 32.18 13.02
CA ILE A 429 6.15 31.82 11.61
C ILE A 429 4.77 32.00 10.98
N TYR A 430 4.73 32.73 9.87
CA TYR A 430 3.62 32.77 8.93
C TYR A 430 3.98 31.94 7.70
N ASN A 431 3.00 31.26 7.11
CA ASN A 431 3.17 30.45 5.91
C ASN A 431 2.06 30.74 4.89
N VAL A 432 2.41 31.17 3.67
CA VAL A 432 1.45 31.46 2.58
C VAL A 432 1.49 30.43 1.44
N HIS A 433 0.35 30.30 0.77
CA HIS A 433 0.24 29.79 -0.59
C HIS A 433 -0.64 30.82 -1.31
N LEU A 434 -0.06 31.61 -2.21
CA LEU A 434 -0.76 32.67 -2.93
C LEU A 434 -1.35 32.16 -4.25
N ASP A 435 -2.31 32.90 -4.81
CA ASP A 435 -2.99 32.61 -6.07
C ASP A 435 -2.02 32.27 -7.22
N TYR A 436 -2.26 31.16 -7.90
CA TYR A 436 -1.47 30.65 -9.02
C TYR A 436 -1.88 31.22 -10.39
N GLN A 437 -3.05 31.87 -10.49
CA GLN A 437 -3.59 32.32 -11.77
C GLN A 437 -2.80 33.51 -12.36
N TYR A 438 -2.81 33.64 -13.69
CA TYR A 438 -2.16 34.75 -14.41
C TYR A 438 -0.67 34.92 -14.05
N TYR A 439 0.08 33.83 -14.04
CA TYR A 439 1.52 33.83 -13.73
C TYR A 439 2.30 34.68 -14.76
N GLY A 440 2.80 35.84 -14.33
CA GLY A 440 3.38 36.87 -15.21
C GLY A 440 4.52 36.40 -16.14
N PRO A 441 5.41 35.48 -15.74
CA PRO A 441 6.47 34.99 -16.62
C PRO A 441 5.98 34.28 -17.90
N TYR A 442 4.78 33.69 -17.93
CA TYR A 442 4.20 33.20 -19.20
C TYR A 442 3.85 34.33 -20.17
N ALA A 443 3.59 35.55 -19.68
CA ALA A 443 3.42 36.73 -20.54
C ALA A 443 4.76 37.23 -21.10
N ALA A 444 5.88 36.99 -20.40
CA ALA A 444 7.23 37.34 -20.87
C ALA A 444 7.68 36.53 -22.09
N GLN A 445 7.16 35.31 -22.26
CA GLN A 445 7.46 34.41 -23.38
C GLN A 445 6.75 34.81 -24.69
N ARG A 446 5.84 35.78 -24.66
CA ARG A 446 5.11 36.25 -25.86
C ARG A 446 6.03 37.13 -26.71
N ALA A 447 5.99 36.97 -28.04
CA ALA A 447 6.79 37.79 -28.94
C ALA A 447 6.47 39.29 -28.77
N GLY A 448 7.50 40.10 -28.52
CA GLY A 448 7.35 41.54 -28.24
C GLY A 448 6.92 41.89 -26.81
N ALA A 449 7.01 40.95 -25.85
CA ALA A 449 6.73 41.24 -24.44
C ALA A 449 7.65 42.32 -23.84
N THR A 450 7.12 43.04 -22.86
CA THR A 450 7.80 44.09 -22.10
C THR A 450 7.51 43.92 -20.61
N ALA A 451 8.32 44.52 -19.73
CA ALA A 451 8.00 44.60 -18.30
C ALA A 451 6.58 45.11 -18.03
N THR A 452 6.08 46.07 -18.82
CA THR A 452 4.71 46.60 -18.72
C THR A 452 3.64 45.54 -19.05
N SER A 453 3.82 44.74 -20.10
CA SER A 453 2.86 43.67 -20.44
C SER A 453 2.94 42.48 -19.48
N VAL A 454 4.10 42.21 -18.89
CA VAL A 454 4.27 41.21 -17.83
C VAL A 454 3.53 41.65 -16.56
N LEU A 455 3.69 42.90 -16.14
CA LEU A 455 2.95 43.47 -15.01
C LEU A 455 1.43 43.56 -15.26
N ALA A 456 1.01 43.78 -16.51
CA ALA A 456 -0.40 43.78 -16.89
C ALA A 456 -1.06 42.39 -16.73
N GLU A 457 -0.31 41.30 -16.91
CA GLU A 457 -0.79 39.95 -16.60
C GLU A 457 -0.76 39.66 -15.09
N GLU A 458 0.35 39.97 -14.41
CA GLU A 458 0.53 39.79 -12.95
C GLU A 458 -0.61 40.46 -12.14
N ASN A 459 -0.99 41.68 -12.53
CA ASN A 459 -2.03 42.47 -11.87
C ASN A 459 -3.46 41.90 -12.04
N ARG A 460 -3.64 40.81 -12.79
CA ARG A 460 -4.91 40.06 -12.87
C ARG A 460 -5.06 39.02 -11.75
N SER A 461 -3.94 38.63 -11.13
CA SER A 461 -3.91 37.69 -10.00
C SER A 461 -4.40 38.32 -8.69
N GLN A 462 -4.71 37.47 -7.71
CA GLN A 462 -5.05 37.87 -6.35
C GLN A 462 -3.83 37.94 -5.42
N ARG A 463 -2.61 37.70 -5.92
CA ARG A 463 -1.38 37.61 -5.10
C ARG A 463 -1.10 38.88 -4.29
N LEU A 464 -1.22 40.05 -4.91
CA LEU A 464 -0.98 41.34 -4.27
C LEU A 464 -1.98 41.64 -3.11
N PRO A 465 -3.32 41.62 -3.32
CA PRO A 465 -4.26 41.85 -2.21
C PRO A 465 -4.19 40.75 -1.13
N GLN A 466 -3.90 39.50 -1.51
CA GLN A 466 -3.66 38.42 -0.54
C GLN A 466 -2.46 38.72 0.37
N ILE A 467 -1.28 39.06 -0.20
CA ILE A 467 -0.09 39.33 0.62
C ILE A 467 -0.25 40.62 1.45
N GLN A 468 -0.92 41.65 0.93
CA GLN A 468 -1.22 42.88 1.67
C GLN A 468 -2.11 42.60 2.90
N SER A 469 -3.11 41.71 2.78
CA SER A 469 -3.96 41.29 3.90
C SER A 469 -3.17 40.51 4.97
N VAL A 470 -2.27 39.61 4.54
CA VAL A 470 -1.38 38.88 5.44
C VAL A 470 -0.41 39.84 6.15
N LEU A 471 0.30 40.71 5.42
CA LEU A 471 1.26 41.68 5.97
C LEU A 471 0.59 42.67 6.94
N SER A 472 -0.63 43.12 6.65
CA SER A 472 -1.43 43.95 7.57
C SER A 472 -1.67 43.23 8.90
N SER A 473 -1.93 41.93 8.83
CA SER A 473 -2.16 41.05 9.97
C SER A 473 -0.87 40.55 10.66
N MET A 474 0.29 40.78 10.06
CA MET A 474 1.62 40.56 10.66
C MET A 474 2.13 41.81 11.40
N SER A 475 1.54 42.98 11.19
CA SER A 475 2.05 44.29 11.65
C SER A 475 2.41 44.36 13.14
N SER A 476 1.60 43.76 14.01
CA SER A 476 1.82 43.73 15.47
C SER A 476 2.91 42.75 15.93
N ASP A 477 3.36 41.84 15.07
CA ASP A 477 4.52 40.97 15.31
C ASP A 477 5.77 41.56 14.65
N LEU A 478 5.63 42.13 13.44
CA LEU A 478 6.72 42.81 12.71
C LEU A 478 7.24 44.08 13.40
N SER A 479 6.49 44.64 14.36
CA SER A 479 6.95 45.70 15.27
C SER A 479 7.66 45.16 16.53
N ARG A 480 7.44 43.88 16.87
CA ARG A 480 8.05 43.17 18.01
C ARG A 480 9.15 42.17 17.59
N ALA A 481 9.49 42.16 16.30
CA ALA A 481 10.43 41.22 15.67
C ALA A 481 11.81 41.18 16.34
N ASN A 482 12.25 42.26 16.99
CA ASN A 482 13.52 42.31 17.73
C ASN A 482 13.48 41.60 19.09
N THR A 483 12.31 41.17 19.56
CA THR A 483 12.11 40.37 20.78
C THR A 483 11.55 38.97 20.48
N THR A 484 10.87 38.80 19.36
CA THR A 484 10.36 37.51 18.89
C THR A 484 10.49 37.49 17.36
N PRO A 485 11.56 36.88 16.80
CA PRO A 485 11.81 36.89 15.37
C PRO A 485 10.63 36.36 14.55
N VAL A 486 10.34 37.05 13.44
CA VAL A 486 9.21 36.77 12.56
C VAL A 486 9.70 36.21 11.24
N PHE A 487 9.19 35.05 10.85
CA PHE A 487 9.45 34.40 9.58
C PHE A 487 8.18 34.37 8.73
N LEU A 488 8.36 34.49 7.42
CA LEU A 488 7.30 34.32 6.42
C LEU A 488 7.80 33.34 5.35
N THR A 489 7.35 32.10 5.46
CA THR A 489 7.51 31.05 4.45
C THR A 489 6.37 31.12 3.44
N GLY A 490 6.56 30.50 2.28
CA GLY A 490 5.46 30.27 1.36
C GLY A 490 5.88 29.92 -0.06
N ASP A 491 4.92 29.36 -0.78
CA ASP A 491 4.83 29.53 -2.23
C ASP A 491 4.04 30.82 -2.50
N PHE A 492 4.65 31.73 -3.24
CA PHE A 492 4.08 33.02 -3.56
C PHE A 492 3.50 33.08 -4.98
N ASN A 493 3.67 32.04 -5.81
CA ASN A 493 3.26 32.01 -7.22
C ASN A 493 3.70 33.24 -8.04
N VAL A 494 4.84 33.85 -7.69
CA VAL A 494 5.41 35.04 -8.37
C VAL A 494 6.90 35.15 -8.10
N ALA A 495 7.67 35.54 -9.11
CA ALA A 495 9.10 35.78 -9.00
C ALA A 495 9.45 36.96 -8.06
N SER A 496 10.75 37.25 -7.86
CA SER A 496 11.20 38.39 -7.04
C SER A 496 11.69 39.56 -7.89
N HIS A 497 11.43 40.78 -7.44
CA HIS A 497 12.07 42.00 -7.95
C HIS A 497 13.60 41.97 -7.80
N LEU A 498 14.12 41.13 -6.89
CA LEU A 498 15.55 40.85 -6.72
C LEU A 498 16.10 39.81 -7.71
N ASP A 499 15.25 39.10 -8.45
CA ASP A 499 15.61 38.04 -9.39
C ASP A 499 15.39 38.46 -10.85
N TRP A 500 14.41 39.34 -11.11
CA TRP A 500 14.10 39.91 -12.42
C TRP A 500 14.68 41.32 -12.53
N THR A 501 15.94 41.38 -12.93
CA THR A 501 16.76 42.59 -12.99
C THR A 501 17.30 42.80 -14.40
N ASN A 502 17.83 43.99 -14.67
CA ASN A 502 18.47 44.26 -15.96
C ASN A 502 19.69 43.35 -16.23
N THR A 503 20.35 42.81 -15.20
CA THR A 503 21.47 41.86 -15.36
C THR A 503 21.04 40.39 -15.52
N THR A 504 19.79 40.04 -15.18
CA THR A 504 19.20 38.71 -15.43
C THR A 504 18.26 38.66 -16.64
N THR A 505 18.07 39.78 -17.35
CA THR A 505 17.08 39.92 -18.43
C THR A 505 17.13 38.84 -19.52
N SER A 506 18.32 38.28 -19.81
CA SER A 506 18.49 37.20 -20.81
C SER A 506 17.86 35.86 -20.40
N ALA A 507 17.70 35.59 -19.10
CA ALA A 507 16.90 34.45 -18.62
C ALA A 507 15.39 34.72 -18.74
N HIS A 508 15.01 36.00 -18.74
CA HIS A 508 13.63 36.50 -18.62
C HIS A 508 13.09 37.03 -19.95
N ASN A 509 13.41 36.33 -21.04
CA ASN A 509 13.01 36.65 -22.42
C ASN A 509 13.34 38.09 -22.88
N ASN A 510 14.38 38.70 -22.28
CA ASN A 510 14.82 40.09 -22.49
C ASN A 510 13.80 41.18 -22.09
N THR A 511 12.82 40.86 -21.23
CA THR A 511 11.76 41.81 -20.83
C THR A 511 12.21 42.95 -19.91
N GLY A 512 13.42 42.88 -19.34
CA GLY A 512 14.00 43.87 -18.43
C GLY A 512 13.65 43.66 -16.95
N TYR A 513 13.98 44.63 -16.11
CA TYR A 513 13.56 44.65 -14.70
C TYR A 513 12.03 44.65 -14.56
N VAL A 514 11.51 43.79 -13.68
CA VAL A 514 10.08 43.72 -13.34
C VAL A 514 9.92 43.87 -11.82
N ALA A 515 9.11 44.84 -11.41
CA ALA A 515 8.99 45.24 -10.01
C ALA A 515 8.14 44.30 -9.12
N TRP A 516 7.60 43.21 -9.67
CA TRP A 516 6.84 42.14 -8.99
C TRP A 516 6.13 42.58 -7.68
N PRO A 517 5.00 43.30 -7.77
CA PRO A 517 4.42 44.08 -6.67
C PRO A 517 4.26 43.32 -5.34
N THR A 518 3.86 42.04 -5.42
CA THR A 518 3.74 41.12 -4.29
C THR A 518 5.04 40.98 -3.50
N SER A 519 6.18 40.88 -4.17
CA SER A 519 7.50 40.76 -3.54
C SER A 519 8.03 42.09 -2.98
N VAL A 520 7.74 43.22 -3.66
CA VAL A 520 8.05 44.56 -3.17
C VAL A 520 7.22 44.91 -1.93
N ALA A 521 5.96 44.47 -1.85
CA ALA A 521 5.13 44.66 -0.66
C ALA A 521 5.74 44.00 0.60
N VAL A 522 6.31 42.79 0.47
CA VAL A 522 7.00 42.10 1.57
C VAL A 522 8.26 42.84 2.00
N ALA A 523 9.08 43.31 1.05
CA ALA A 523 10.26 44.12 1.34
C ALA A 523 9.90 45.45 2.03
N ASN A 524 8.83 46.12 1.58
CA ASN A 524 8.34 47.38 2.16
C ASN A 524 7.78 47.23 3.58
N ALA A 525 7.34 46.03 3.99
CA ALA A 525 7.01 45.72 5.38
C ALA A 525 8.25 45.52 6.29
N GLY A 526 9.45 45.64 5.70
CA GLY A 526 10.74 45.50 6.36
C GLY A 526 11.10 44.05 6.68
N LEU A 527 10.65 43.08 5.87
CA LEU A 527 11.19 41.72 5.90
C LEU A 527 12.33 41.58 4.87
N ILE A 528 13.32 40.78 5.22
CA ILE A 528 14.51 40.51 4.41
C ILE A 528 14.31 39.19 3.65
N ASP A 529 14.59 39.16 2.35
CA ASP A 529 14.63 37.94 1.53
C ASP A 529 15.85 37.10 1.94
N SER A 530 15.61 36.00 2.65
CA SER A 530 16.68 35.24 3.31
C SER A 530 17.64 34.57 2.32
N PHE A 531 17.15 34.18 1.14
CA PHE A 531 17.99 33.59 0.11
C PHE A 531 18.88 34.65 -0.53
N ARG A 532 18.36 35.86 -0.80
CA ARG A 532 19.14 36.98 -1.32
C ARG A 532 20.08 37.60 -0.28
N ALA A 533 19.79 37.47 1.02
CA ALA A 533 20.76 37.79 2.07
C ALA A 533 21.99 36.87 2.02
N SER A 534 21.81 35.56 1.74
CA SER A 534 22.92 34.61 1.55
C SER A 534 23.59 34.72 0.17
N TYR A 535 22.83 35.06 -0.88
CA TYR A 535 23.29 35.12 -2.26
C TYR A 535 22.81 36.39 -2.98
N PRO A 536 23.43 37.56 -2.75
CA PRO A 536 22.94 38.85 -3.27
C PRO A 536 22.91 38.98 -4.80
N ASN A 537 23.71 38.19 -5.52
CA ASN A 537 23.78 38.23 -6.99
C ASN A 537 22.90 37.14 -7.63
N PRO A 538 21.78 37.50 -8.31
CA PRO A 538 20.88 36.55 -8.94
C PRO A 538 21.44 35.91 -10.22
N VAL A 539 22.50 36.48 -10.83
CA VAL A 539 23.14 35.90 -12.02
C VAL A 539 24.02 34.70 -11.64
N SER A 540 24.77 34.80 -10.54
CA SER A 540 25.66 33.71 -10.09
C SER A 540 24.91 32.60 -9.36
N VAL A 541 23.83 32.93 -8.65
CA VAL A 541 22.96 31.96 -7.95
C VAL A 541 21.49 32.35 -8.15
N PRO A 542 20.85 31.87 -9.25
CA PRO A 542 19.44 32.14 -9.50
C PRO A 542 18.54 31.64 -8.37
N GLY A 543 18.76 30.42 -7.89
CA GLY A 543 17.99 29.83 -6.79
C GLY A 543 16.55 29.46 -7.17
N ASN A 544 16.32 29.10 -8.43
CA ASN A 544 15.00 28.77 -8.96
C ASN A 544 14.40 27.56 -8.22
N THR A 545 13.10 27.65 -7.91
CA THR A 545 12.34 26.64 -7.16
C THR A 545 11.22 26.05 -8.02
N TRP A 546 10.58 26.89 -8.84
CA TRP A 546 9.72 26.46 -9.93
C TRP A 546 10.55 26.24 -11.20
N SER A 547 10.48 25.11 -11.90
CA SER A 547 9.99 23.79 -11.45
C SER A 547 11.17 22.85 -11.28
N SER A 548 11.10 21.93 -10.31
CA SER A 548 12.05 20.81 -10.20
C SER A 548 11.96 19.89 -11.42
N ILE A 549 10.75 19.56 -11.87
CA ILE A 549 10.47 18.54 -12.91
C ILE A 549 10.17 19.11 -14.29
N HIS A 550 9.50 20.26 -14.42
CA HIS A 550 9.07 20.82 -15.70
C HIS A 550 10.19 21.66 -16.33
N LYS A 551 10.49 21.39 -17.61
CA LYS A 551 11.62 21.95 -18.37
C LYS A 551 11.22 22.31 -19.81
N GLY A 552 12.15 22.89 -20.57
CA GLY A 552 11.91 23.33 -21.94
C GLY A 552 11.42 24.77 -21.95
N THR A 553 10.18 25.02 -22.39
CA THR A 553 9.56 26.35 -22.37
C THR A 553 8.89 26.69 -21.02
N GLU A 554 9.17 25.94 -19.96
CA GLU A 554 8.71 26.29 -18.62
C GLU A 554 9.54 27.46 -18.07
N PRO A 555 8.93 28.55 -17.55
CA PRO A 555 9.67 29.53 -16.76
C PRO A 555 10.42 28.85 -15.62
N GLN A 556 11.65 29.28 -15.34
CA GLN A 556 12.43 28.75 -14.23
C GLN A 556 12.72 29.91 -13.28
N ASP A 557 12.01 29.94 -12.15
CA ASP A 557 11.86 31.09 -11.27
C ASP A 557 11.94 30.68 -9.80
N ARG A 558 12.27 31.64 -8.93
CA ARG A 558 12.22 31.47 -7.48
C ARG A 558 10.92 32.07 -6.92
N ILE A 559 9.91 31.22 -6.77
CA ILE A 559 8.59 31.61 -6.26
C ILE A 559 8.39 31.20 -4.79
N ASP A 560 9.00 30.07 -4.39
CA ASP A 560 9.08 29.60 -3.02
C ASP A 560 10.15 30.39 -2.26
N ARG A 561 9.78 31.01 -1.15
CA ARG A 561 10.68 31.91 -0.42
C ARG A 561 10.50 31.81 1.08
N ILE A 562 11.60 32.09 1.79
CA ILE A 562 11.58 32.41 3.21
C ILE A 562 12.05 33.85 3.34
N TYR A 563 11.25 34.66 4.02
CA TYR A 563 11.61 36.00 4.48
C TYR A 563 11.69 36.02 6.00
N TYR A 564 12.49 36.92 6.57
CA TYR A 564 12.62 37.07 8.02
C TYR A 564 12.69 38.53 8.49
N LYS A 565 12.46 38.75 9.78
CA LYS A 565 12.69 40.02 10.48
C LYS A 565 13.04 39.78 11.95
N GLY A 566 14.07 40.49 12.43
CA GLY A 566 14.49 40.52 13.84
C GLY A 566 15.95 40.93 13.95
N ALA A 567 16.29 41.80 14.91
CA ALA A 567 17.65 42.30 15.08
C ALA A 567 18.66 41.21 15.48
N SER A 568 18.29 40.31 16.40
CA SER A 568 19.10 39.15 16.81
C SER A 568 18.89 37.94 15.89
N THR A 569 18.85 38.15 14.58
CA THR A 569 18.63 37.08 13.61
C THR A 569 19.42 37.35 12.35
N SER A 570 20.27 36.40 11.96
CA SER A 570 21.09 36.49 10.75
C SER A 570 21.07 35.16 9.99
N VAL A 571 21.02 35.22 8.66
CA VAL A 571 21.17 34.02 7.82
C VAL A 571 22.60 33.51 7.89
N SER A 572 22.79 32.25 8.29
CA SER A 572 24.09 31.58 8.31
C SER A 572 24.31 30.67 7.10
N ALA A 573 23.23 30.15 6.51
CA ALA A 573 23.27 29.45 5.21
C ALA A 573 21.87 29.43 4.57
N ALA A 574 21.79 29.49 3.24
CA ALA A 574 20.57 29.20 2.49
C ALA A 574 20.84 28.14 1.41
N ASN A 575 19.84 27.34 1.06
CA ASN A 575 19.92 26.36 -0.02
C ASN A 575 18.56 26.14 -0.71
N VAL A 576 18.58 25.86 -2.01
CA VAL A 576 17.46 25.22 -2.71
C VAL A 576 17.63 23.71 -2.56
N PHE A 577 16.66 23.05 -1.96
CA PHE A 577 16.74 21.66 -1.56
C PHE A 577 15.76 20.78 -2.33
N MET A 578 16.30 19.69 -2.87
CA MET A 578 15.55 18.55 -3.36
C MET A 578 16.37 17.29 -3.09
N THR A 579 15.71 16.13 -2.97
CA THR A 579 16.37 14.84 -3.23
C THR A 579 16.60 14.71 -4.74
N ASN A 580 17.06 13.56 -5.21
CA ASN A 580 17.37 13.41 -6.63
C ASN A 580 16.09 13.52 -7.50
N VAL A 581 16.23 14.13 -8.67
CA VAL A 581 15.19 14.25 -9.69
C VAL A 581 15.63 13.40 -10.87
N GLU A 582 15.29 12.11 -10.84
CA GLU A 582 15.73 11.12 -11.82
C GLU A 582 15.22 11.42 -13.24
N VAL A 583 14.00 11.93 -13.35
CA VAL A 583 13.34 12.24 -14.62
C VAL A 583 12.74 13.65 -14.58
N THR A 584 13.04 14.44 -15.59
CA THR A 584 12.35 15.71 -15.89
C THR A 584 11.43 15.54 -17.10
N ILE A 585 10.38 16.36 -17.18
CA ILE A 585 9.40 16.38 -18.26
C ILE A 585 9.39 17.74 -18.97
N GLY A 586 8.59 17.86 -20.03
CA GLY A 586 8.39 19.12 -20.75
C GLY A 586 7.66 20.18 -19.92
N PRO A 587 7.17 21.26 -20.54
CA PRO A 587 6.49 22.35 -19.85
C PRO A 587 5.18 21.90 -19.19
N TRP A 588 4.60 22.75 -18.36
CA TRP A 588 3.34 22.52 -17.66
C TRP A 588 2.24 22.01 -18.61
N GLY A 589 1.46 21.03 -18.16
CA GLY A 589 0.53 20.27 -18.99
C GLY A 589 1.14 19.05 -19.71
N SER A 590 2.46 18.85 -19.64
CA SER A 590 3.09 17.57 -20.03
C SER A 590 2.63 16.40 -19.15
N SER A 591 2.61 15.18 -19.71
CA SER A 591 2.29 13.98 -18.93
C SER A 591 3.29 13.74 -17.79
N THR A 592 2.77 13.52 -16.59
CA THR A 592 3.54 13.23 -15.37
C THR A 592 3.89 11.74 -15.22
N THR A 593 3.35 10.85 -16.05
CA THR A 593 3.64 9.40 -15.99
C THR A 593 5.13 9.03 -15.95
N PRO A 594 6.05 9.71 -16.68
CA PRO A 594 7.48 9.39 -16.63
C PRO A 594 8.13 9.61 -15.26
N ILE A 595 7.59 10.51 -14.42
CA ILE A 595 8.22 10.93 -13.16
C ILE A 595 7.68 10.24 -11.91
N LEU A 596 6.67 9.36 -12.05
CA LEU A 596 5.98 8.72 -10.93
C LEU A 596 6.93 7.99 -9.95
N ASN A 597 8.12 7.62 -10.40
CA ASN A 597 9.12 6.92 -9.59
C ASN A 597 10.21 7.84 -8.99
N ASN A 598 10.27 9.13 -9.33
CA ASN A 598 11.28 10.08 -8.83
C ASN A 598 11.40 10.04 -7.29
N THR A 599 12.61 10.19 -6.75
CA THR A 599 12.84 10.21 -5.29
C THR A 599 12.50 11.56 -4.65
N TRP A 600 12.47 12.64 -5.43
CA TRP A 600 11.83 13.90 -5.04
C TRP A 600 10.33 13.90 -5.40
N PRO A 601 9.41 14.20 -4.46
CA PRO A 601 7.97 14.01 -4.65
C PRO A 601 7.17 15.27 -5.01
N SER A 602 7.83 16.38 -5.39
CA SER A 602 7.17 17.66 -5.71
C SER A 602 7.69 18.27 -7.02
N ASP A 603 6.85 19.03 -7.72
CA ASP A 603 7.20 19.83 -8.89
C ASP A 603 7.82 21.19 -8.53
N HIS A 604 7.81 21.58 -7.25
CA HIS A 604 8.66 22.62 -6.68
C HIS A 604 9.93 22.01 -6.05
N ALA A 605 11.03 22.75 -6.03
CA ALA A 605 12.13 22.51 -5.09
C ALA A 605 11.89 23.31 -3.78
N ALA A 606 12.20 22.73 -2.63
CA ALA A 606 12.07 23.42 -1.35
C ALA A 606 13.17 24.48 -1.16
N VAL A 607 12.97 25.42 -0.24
CA VAL A 607 14.04 26.30 0.24
C VAL A 607 14.27 26.03 1.72
N ILE A 608 15.54 25.86 2.10
CA ILE A 608 16.00 25.70 3.48
C ILE A 608 16.88 26.90 3.82
N VAL A 609 16.68 27.49 4.99
CA VAL A 609 17.55 28.54 5.53
C VAL A 609 17.89 28.24 6.98
N SER A 610 19.19 28.28 7.28
CA SER A 610 19.74 28.26 8.64
C SER A 610 19.91 29.69 9.13
N TYR A 611 19.47 29.96 10.36
CA TYR A 611 19.63 31.25 11.02
C TYR A 611 20.39 31.08 12.32
N ASN A 612 21.20 32.08 12.67
CA ASN A 612 21.62 32.32 14.05
C ASN A 612 20.52 33.11 14.77
N LEU A 613 20.37 32.85 16.07
CA LEU A 613 19.39 33.46 16.96
C LEU A 613 20.14 33.95 18.20
N ASP A 614 20.70 35.16 18.12
CA ASP A 614 21.60 35.73 19.13
C ASP A 614 20.89 36.15 20.44
#